data_AF-A0A5H2YFU9-F1
#
_entry.id   AF-A0A5H2YFU9-F1
#
_cell.length_a   1.000
_cell.length_b   1.000
_cell.length_c   1.000
_cell.angle_alpha   90.00
_cell.angle_beta   90.00
_cell.angle_gamma   90.00
#
_symmetry.space_group_name_H-M   'P 1'
#
loop_
_entity.id
_entity.type
_entity.pdbx_description
1 polymer ?
#
loop_
_entity_poly.entity_id
_entity_poly.type
_entity_poly.pdbx_seq_one_letter_code
_entity_poly.pdbx_strand_id
1 'polypeptide(L)' 'MLNVKDYPGCISVETMRAHFEGMIKGTPAFAANTPLGAITINDSFSHYADPDTDTMWLGFAMGMRCAERVEKAKAAQS' A
#
# COMPACT_ATOMS: atom_id res chain seq x y z
N MET A 1 -3.94 -14.20 7.20
CA MET A 1 -3.96 -12.96 6.40
C MET A 1 -2.80 -12.08 6.86
N LEU A 2 -1.91 -11.70 5.96
CA LEU A 2 -0.82 -10.76 6.28
C LEU A 2 -1.41 -9.35 6.37
N ASN A 3 -1.02 -8.58 7.38
CA ASN A 3 -1.54 -7.21 7.56
C ASN A 3 -0.36 -6.22 7.64
N VAL A 4 -0.40 -5.19 6.81
CA VAL A 4 0.58 -4.10 6.80
C VAL A 4 0.23 -3.15 7.93
N LYS A 5 1.19 -2.91 8.84
CA LYS A 5 1.00 -2.05 10.01
C LYS A 5 1.83 -0.77 9.90
N ASP A 6 1.39 0.25 10.62
CA ASP A 6 2.17 1.45 10.86
C ASP A 6 3.41 1.14 11.70
N TYR A 7 4.48 1.87 11.42
CA TYR A 7 5.72 1.80 12.16
C TYR A 7 6.28 3.21 12.34
N PRO A 8 6.70 3.61 13.56
CA PRO A 8 7.25 4.94 13.80
C PRO A 8 8.38 5.29 12.84
N GLY A 9 8.39 6.52 12.36
CA GLY A 9 9.39 7.03 11.42
C GLY A 9 9.27 6.48 10.00
N CYS A 10 8.24 5.69 9.67
CA CYS A 10 8.01 5.16 8.33
C CYS A 10 6.66 5.66 7.77
N ILE A 11 6.50 5.68 6.45
CA ILE A 11 5.26 6.09 5.76
C ILE A 11 4.04 5.36 6.33
N SER A 12 2.93 6.07 6.55
CA SER A 12 1.75 5.43 7.14
C SER A 12 1.09 4.47 6.15
N VAL A 13 0.36 3.48 6.69
CA VAL A 13 -0.47 2.56 5.91
C VAL A 13 -1.50 3.33 5.09
N GLU A 14 -2.10 4.37 5.68
CA GLU A 14 -3.04 5.25 4.99
C GLU A 14 -2.40 5.94 3.77
N THR A 15 -1.21 6.52 3.92
CA THR A 15 -0.53 7.19 2.80
C THR A 15 -0.12 6.19 1.71
N MET A 16 0.39 5.01 2.10
CA MET A 16 0.67 3.94 1.13
C MET A 16 -0.60 3.54 0.37
N ARG A 17 -1.75 3.43 1.07
CA ARG A 17 -3.04 3.11 0.47
C ARG A 17 -3.47 4.20 -0.51
N ALA A 18 -3.34 5.47 -0.15
CA ALA A 18 -3.66 6.59 -1.04
C ALA A 18 -2.85 6.55 -2.34
N HIS A 19 -1.54 6.23 -2.27
CA HIS A 19 -0.71 6.05 -3.46
C HIS A 19 -1.15 4.85 -4.30
N PHE A 20 -1.43 3.72 -3.66
CA PHE A 20 -1.92 2.52 -4.34
C PHE A 20 -3.23 2.80 -5.07
N GLU A 21 -4.25 3.29 -4.36
CA GLU A 21 -5.55 3.60 -4.96
C GLU A 21 -5.46 4.67 -6.04
N GLY A 22 -4.61 5.68 -5.86
CA GLY A 22 -4.35 6.70 -6.86
C GLY A 22 -3.77 6.12 -8.14
N MET A 23 -2.82 5.18 -8.03
CA MET A 23 -2.23 4.49 -9.18
C MET A 23 -3.25 3.61 -9.91
N ILE A 24 -4.10 2.89 -9.16
CA ILE A 24 -5.18 2.09 -9.75
C ILE A 24 -6.20 2.97 -10.49
N LYS A 25 -6.68 4.04 -9.85
CA LYS A 25 -7.65 4.98 -10.45
C LYS A 25 -7.06 5.73 -11.65
N GLY A 26 -5.76 6.05 -11.61
CA GLY A 26 -5.07 6.80 -12.66
C GLY A 26 -4.64 5.97 -13.87
N THR A 27 -4.69 4.63 -13.78
CA THR A 27 -4.26 3.73 -14.86
C THR A 27 -5.45 2.95 -15.40
N PRO A 28 -5.94 3.23 -16.63
CA PRO A 28 -7.18 2.64 -17.14
C PRO A 28 -7.23 1.10 -17.09
N ALA A 29 -6.10 0.44 -17.40
CA ALA A 29 -6.01 -1.01 -17.35
C ALA A 29 -6.19 -1.57 -15.93
N PHE A 30 -5.73 -0.87 -14.90
CA PHE A 30 -5.91 -1.28 -13.51
C PHE A 30 -7.30 -0.91 -12.98
N ALA A 31 -7.81 0.28 -13.31
CA ALA A 31 -9.15 0.69 -12.90
C ALA A 31 -10.24 -0.33 -13.32
N ALA A 32 -10.08 -0.97 -14.49
CA ALA A 32 -11.01 -1.98 -15.00
C ALA A 32 -10.87 -3.37 -14.33
N ASN A 33 -9.72 -3.67 -13.73
CA ASN A 33 -9.36 -5.03 -13.29
C ASN A 33 -8.95 -5.15 -11.82
N THR A 34 -8.99 -4.04 -11.06
CA THR A 34 -8.56 -4.00 -9.66
C THR A 34 -9.63 -3.31 -8.80
N PRO A 35 -10.67 -4.04 -8.37
CA PRO A 35 -11.72 -3.47 -7.54
C PRO A 35 -11.19 -3.09 -6.15
N LEU A 36 -11.19 -1.80 -5.83
CA LEU A 36 -10.65 -1.23 -4.59
C LEU A 36 -11.54 -1.44 -3.35
N GLY A 37 -12.35 -2.51 -3.30
CA GLY A 37 -13.33 -2.78 -2.23
C GLY A 37 -12.70 -2.96 -0.85
N ALA A 38 -12.28 -1.86 -0.22
CA ALA A 38 -11.58 -1.86 1.06
C ALA A 38 -12.50 -2.31 2.18
N ILE A 39 -12.03 -3.27 2.97
CA ILE A 39 -12.66 -3.75 4.18
C ILE A 39 -12.07 -3.00 5.37
N THR A 40 -12.94 -2.37 6.16
CA THR A 40 -12.59 -1.68 7.40
C THR A 40 -13.08 -2.47 8.61
N ILE A 41 -12.24 -2.58 9.64
CA ILE A 41 -12.57 -3.19 10.93
C ILE A 41 -12.24 -2.16 12.01
N ASN A 42 -13.20 -1.82 12.87
CA ASN A 42 -13.05 -0.78 13.89
C ASN A 42 -12.50 0.53 13.31
N ASP A 43 -13.13 1.01 12.23
CA ASP A 43 -12.77 2.24 11.50
C ASP A 43 -11.34 2.26 10.90
N SER A 44 -10.63 1.13 10.93
CA SER A 44 -9.28 0.99 10.39
C SER A 44 -9.30 0.11 9.15
N PHE A 45 -8.53 0.51 8.13
CA PHE A 45 -8.30 -0.34 6.96
C PHE A 45 -7.72 -1.69 7.39
N SER A 46 -8.29 -2.78 6.84
CA SER A 46 -7.81 -4.13 7.11
C SER A 46 -7.20 -4.79 5.87
N HIS A 47 -7.93 -4.81 4.76
CA HIS A 47 -7.54 -5.46 3.50
C HIS A 47 -8.50 -5.05 2.38
N TYR A 48 -8.20 -5.43 1.14
CA TYR A 48 -9.17 -5.38 0.05
C TYR A 48 -10.00 -6.67 -0.02
N ALA A 49 -11.28 -6.56 -0.36
CA ALA A 49 -12.20 -7.70 -0.40
C ALA A 49 -11.85 -8.70 -1.50
N ASP A 50 -11.35 -8.20 -2.63
CA ASP A 50 -10.89 -9.02 -3.74
C ASP A 50 -9.48 -9.57 -3.46
N PRO A 51 -9.27 -10.90 -3.48
CA PRO A 51 -7.99 -11.51 -3.10
C PRO A 51 -6.81 -11.10 -4.00
N ASP A 52 -7.06 -10.89 -5.30
CA ASP A 52 -6.02 -10.49 -6.25
C ASP A 52 -5.61 -9.02 -6.01
N THR A 53 -6.59 -8.16 -5.76
CA THR A 53 -6.36 -6.77 -5.34
C THR A 53 -5.61 -6.69 -4.02
N ASP A 54 -5.99 -7.51 -3.03
CA ASP A 54 -5.31 -7.56 -1.74
C ASP A 54 -3.86 -8.06 -1.86
N THR A 55 -3.64 -9.07 -2.71
CA THR A 55 -2.28 -9.57 -3.01
C THR A 55 -1.43 -8.48 -3.67
N MET A 56 -1.99 -7.75 -4.63
CA MET A 56 -1.29 -6.65 -5.28
C MET A 56 -1.00 -5.51 -4.31
N TRP A 57 -1.93 -5.20 -3.41
CA TRP A 57 -1.73 -4.25 -2.31
C TRP A 57 -0.56 -4.66 -1.40
N LEU A 58 -0.49 -5.93 -0.99
CA LEU A 58 0.61 -6.44 -0.16
C LEU A 58 1.96 -6.27 -0.86
N GLY A 59 2.04 -6.62 -2.15
CA GLY A 59 3.25 -6.43 -2.95
C GLY A 59 3.65 -4.96 -3.08
N PHE A 60 2.69 -4.08 -3.36
CA PHE A 60 2.91 -2.64 -3.45
C PHE A 60 3.43 -2.06 -2.13
N ALA A 61 2.78 -2.38 -1.01
CA ALA A 61 3.15 -1.89 0.31
C ALA A 61 4.56 -2.36 0.72
N MET A 62 4.91 -3.63 0.43
CA MET A 62 6.28 -4.13 0.63
C MET A 62 7.31 -3.37 -0.22
N GLY A 63 6.98 -3.10 -1.49
CA GLY A 63 7.82 -2.32 -2.39
C GLY A 63 8.07 -0.90 -1.88
N MET A 64 7.03 -0.20 -1.43
CA MET A 64 7.13 1.14 -0.83
C MET A 64 8.03 1.15 0.40
N ARG A 65 7.89 0.16 1.30
CA ARG A 65 8.76 0.02 2.48
C ARG A 65 10.22 -0.23 2.10
N CYS A 66 10.47 -1.03 1.07
CA CYS A 66 11.81 -1.27 0.56
C CYS A 66 12.44 0.01 0.01
N ALA A 67 11.72 0.72 -0.87
CA ALA A 67 12.16 1.97 -1.45
C ALA A 67 12.49 3.02 -0.37
N GLU A 68 11.62 3.17 0.63
CA GLU A 68 11.85 4.07 1.76
C GLU A 68 13.15 3.73 2.51
N ARG A 69 13.41 2.45 2.81
CA ARG A 69 14.64 2.02 3.48
C ARG A 69 15.88 2.34 2.67
N VAL A 70 15.82 2.13 1.36
CA VAL A 70 16.95 2.43 0.44
C VAL A 70 17.23 3.94 0.43
N GLU A 71 16.20 4.78 0.31
CA GLU A 71 16.38 6.23 0.31
C GLU A 71 16.89 6.77 1.65
N LYS A 72 16.41 6.23 2.78
CA LYS A 72 16.95 6.56 4.11
C LYS A 72 18.42 6.18 4.25
N ALA A 73 18.82 5.01 3.74
CA ALA A 73 20.21 4.58 3.77
C ALA A 73 21.12 5.50 2.94
N LYS A 74 20.66 5.97 1.77
CA LYS A 74 21.38 6.96 0.96
C LYS A 74 21.55 8.29 1.69
N ALA A 75 20.47 8.78 2.32
CA ALA A 75 20.50 10.04 3.05
C ALA A 75 21.45 10.00 4.27
N ALA A 76 21.59 8.85 4.93
CA ALA A 76 22.51 8.68 6.07
C ALA A 76 23.99 8.59 5.67
N GLN A 77 24.29 8.39 4.38
CA GLN A 77 25.66 8.32 3.83
C GLN A 77 26.13 9.65 3.23
N SER A 78 25.25 10.65 3.13
CA SER A 78 25.52 11.99 2.58
C SER A 78 25.83 12.98 3.70
#